data_AF-A0A3E2CEP8-F1
#
_entry.id   AF-A0A3E2CEP8-F1
#
_cell.length_a   1.000
_cell.length_b   1.000
_cell.length_c   1.000
_cell.angle_alpha   90.00
_cell.angle_beta   90.00
_cell.angle_gamma   90.00
#
_symmetry.space_group_name_H-M   'P 1'
#
loop_
_entity.id
_entity.type
_entity.pdbx_description
1 polymer ?
#
loop_
_entity_poly.entity_id
_entity_poly.type
_entity_poly.pdbx_seq_one_letter_code
_entity_poly.pdbx_strand_id
1 'polypeptide(L)'
;MSTDLSNAASNSARNAAMLEANYARALSVYPGQVIVDLKALRDNMRTLVERVSQDLQPSQNAPEVMGVVKADGYGHGLVPSALAALAGGATWLGTAQPYEALRLRAAGIDS
;
A
#
# COMPACT_ATOMS: atom_id res chain seq x y z
N MET A 1 18.09 -8.65 -21.06
CA MET A 1 16.85 -7.92 -20.71
C MET A 1 17.28 -6.68 -19.94
N SER A 2 17.54 -5.58 -20.66
CA SER A 2 18.06 -4.33 -20.09
C SER A 2 16.90 -3.56 -19.47
N THR A 3 16.83 -3.47 -18.15
CA THR A 3 15.91 -2.57 -17.47
C THR A 3 16.43 -1.15 -17.65
N ASP A 4 15.67 -0.33 -18.37
CA ASP A 4 15.98 1.04 -18.72
C ASP A 4 16.12 1.93 -17.47
N LEU A 5 17.35 2.08 -17.00
CA LEU A 5 17.75 2.94 -15.88
C LEU A 5 17.36 4.41 -16.11
N SER A 6 17.23 4.84 -17.37
CA SER A 6 16.85 6.22 -17.71
C SER A 6 15.39 6.49 -17.34
N ASN A 7 14.51 5.50 -17.51
CA ASN A 7 13.10 5.60 -17.19
C ASN A 7 12.86 5.60 -15.67
N ALA A 8 13.64 4.83 -14.92
CA ALA A 8 13.57 4.79 -13.45
C ALA A 8 14.02 6.11 -12.80
N ALA A 9 15.12 6.71 -13.29
CA ALA A 9 15.60 8.00 -12.81
C ALA A 9 14.62 9.15 -13.15
N SER A 10 14.05 9.14 -14.35
CA SER A 10 13.05 10.12 -14.79
C SER A 10 11.77 10.04 -13.95
N ASN A 11 11.31 8.84 -13.62
CA ASN A 11 10.16 8.63 -12.73
C ASN A 11 10.45 9.09 -11.30
N SER A 12 11.67 8.88 -10.79
CA SER A 12 12.06 9.32 -9.44
C SER A 12 12.02 10.84 -9.30
N ALA A 13 12.60 11.57 -10.26
CA ALA A 13 12.59 13.03 -10.26
C ALA A 13 11.16 13.60 -10.37
N ARG A 14 10.32 12.97 -11.22
CA ARG A 14 8.90 13.35 -11.37
C ARG A 14 8.10 13.11 -10.10
N ASN A 15 8.34 12.00 -9.41
CA ASN A 15 7.72 11.69 -8.13
C ASN A 15 8.16 12.67 -7.04
N ALA A 16 9.45 13.03 -6.97
CA ALA A 16 9.94 14.02 -6.02
C ALA A 16 9.26 15.38 -6.22
N ALA A 17 9.15 15.86 -7.46
CA ALA A 17 8.46 17.11 -7.77
C ALA A 17 6.95 17.06 -7.43
N MET A 18 6.29 15.93 -7.69
CA MET A 18 4.89 15.72 -7.31
C MET A 18 4.71 15.70 -5.79
N LEU A 19 5.61 15.05 -5.05
CA LEU A 19 5.58 14.99 -3.59
C LEU A 19 5.78 16.39 -3.00
N GLU A 20 6.72 17.17 -3.52
CA GLU A 20 6.96 18.55 -3.10
C GLU A 20 5.72 19.43 -3.32
N ALA A 21 5.09 19.31 -4.50
CA ALA A 21 3.85 20.05 -4.81
C ALA A 21 2.68 19.64 -3.91
N ASN A 22 2.52 18.33 -3.64
CA ASN A 22 1.50 17.82 -2.72
C ASN A 22 1.74 18.31 -1.29
N TYR A 23 2.99 18.33 -0.84
CA TYR A 23 3.40 18.85 0.46
C TYR A 23 3.07 20.35 0.58
N ALA A 24 3.48 21.17 -0.38
CA ALA A 24 3.19 22.60 -0.41
C ALA A 24 1.67 22.89 -0.43
N ARG A 25 0.89 22.13 -1.22
CA ARG A 25 -0.57 22.27 -1.26
C ARG A 25 -1.24 21.89 0.06
N ALA A 26 -0.72 20.86 0.72
CA ALA A 26 -1.33 20.42 1.95
C ALA A 26 -1.08 21.47 3.07
N LEU A 27 0.11 22.10 3.12
CA LEU A 27 0.43 23.19 4.07
C LEU A 27 -0.53 24.39 4.02
N SER A 28 -1.25 24.61 2.92
CA SER A 28 -2.15 25.76 2.76
C SER A 28 -3.59 25.53 3.27
N VAL A 29 -3.95 24.31 3.68
CA VAL A 29 -5.36 23.95 3.95
C VAL A 29 -5.60 23.46 5.39
N TYR A 30 -4.65 22.77 6.03
CA TYR A 30 -4.76 22.33 7.43
C TYR A 30 -3.38 22.35 8.13
N PRO A 31 -3.29 22.79 9.40
CA PRO A 31 -2.01 22.98 10.07
C PRO A 31 -1.27 21.68 10.44
N GLY A 32 -1.89 20.51 10.30
CA GLY A 32 -1.25 19.21 10.60
C GLY A 32 -1.51 18.18 9.51
N GLN A 33 -0.47 17.48 9.08
CA GLN A 33 -0.51 16.49 8.01
C GLN A 33 0.40 15.29 8.30
N VAL A 34 0.11 14.19 7.60
CA VAL A 34 0.94 12.98 7.55
C VAL A 34 1.33 12.73 6.10
N ILE A 35 2.62 12.51 5.87
CA ILE A 35 3.13 12.02 4.59
C ILE A 35 3.26 10.50 4.71
N VAL A 36 2.57 9.77 3.83
CA VAL A 36 2.55 8.32 3.82
C VAL A 36 3.36 7.80 2.65
N ASP A 37 4.39 7.00 2.94
CA ASP A 37 5.12 6.26 1.92
C ASP A 37 4.43 4.93 1.61
N LEU A 38 3.68 4.89 0.51
CA LEU A 38 2.99 3.68 0.05
C LEU A 38 3.96 2.59 -0.43
N LYS A 39 5.18 2.95 -0.86
CA LYS A 39 6.22 1.97 -1.19
C LYS A 39 6.66 1.24 0.08
N ALA A 40 6.82 1.96 1.19
CA ALA A 40 7.14 1.36 2.48
C ALA A 40 6.02 0.40 2.94
N LEU A 41 4.74 0.77 2.82
CA LEU A 41 3.63 -0.12 3.17
C LEU A 41 3.62 -1.41 2.35
N ARG A 42 3.84 -1.29 1.03
CA ARG A 42 3.95 -2.45 0.13
C ARG A 42 5.12 -3.36 0.49
N ASP A 43 6.29 -2.77 0.71
CA ASP A 43 7.52 -3.52 0.99
C ASP A 43 7.44 -4.22 2.35
N ASN A 44 6.84 -3.58 3.35
CA ASN A 44 6.56 -4.20 4.65
C ASN A 44 5.63 -5.41 4.52
N MET A 45 4.54 -5.28 3.73
CA MET A 45 3.63 -6.41 3.51
C MET A 45 4.32 -7.57 2.79
N ARG A 46 5.17 -7.28 1.80
CA ARG A 46 5.98 -8.30 1.13
C ARG A 46 6.88 -9.05 2.10
N THR A 47 7.59 -8.33 2.97
CA THR A 47 8.43 -8.95 4.00
C THR A 47 7.60 -9.84 4.94
N LEU A 48 6.38 -9.44 5.31
CA LEU A 48 5.50 -10.28 6.12
C LEU A 48 5.10 -11.57 5.39
N VAL A 49 4.67 -11.47 4.13
CA VAL A 49 4.30 -12.61 3.28
C VAL A 49 5.46 -13.59 3.11
N GLU A 50 6.67 -13.08 2.83
CA GLU A 50 7.89 -13.88 2.72
C GLU A 50 8.21 -14.56 4.06
N ARG A 51 8.12 -13.82 5.17
CA ARG A 51 8.46 -14.33 6.51
C ARG A 51 7.56 -15.46 6.95
N VAL A 52 6.25 -15.38 6.69
CA VAL A 52 5.30 -16.44 7.06
C VAL A 52 5.38 -17.65 6.14
N SER A 53 5.99 -17.50 4.96
CA SER A 53 6.13 -18.57 3.97
C SER A 53 7.50 -19.25 3.97
N GLN A 54 8.48 -18.73 4.72
CA GLN A 54 9.88 -19.14 4.61
C GLN A 54 10.14 -20.60 5.04
N ASP A 55 9.33 -21.15 5.94
CA ASP A 55 9.52 -22.46 6.58
C ASP A 55 8.55 -23.53 6.05
N LEU A 56 7.95 -23.29 4.88
CA LEU A 56 7.00 -24.22 4.26
C LEU A 56 7.71 -25.48 3.76
N GLN A 57 7.19 -26.63 4.16
CA GLN A 57 7.53 -27.93 3.59
C GLN A 57 6.93 -28.06 2.17
N PRO A 58 7.50 -28.89 1.29
CA PRO A 58 7.01 -29.05 -0.09
C PRO A 58 5.53 -29.43 -0.24
N SER A 59 4.93 -30.02 0.78
CA SER A 59 3.51 -30.42 0.80
C SER A 59 2.57 -29.35 1.39
N GLN A 60 3.10 -28.21 1.85
CA GLN A 60 2.31 -27.17 2.49
C GLN A 60 1.94 -26.06 1.50
N ASN A 61 0.70 -25.62 1.57
CA ASN A 61 0.26 -24.42 0.86
C ASN A 61 0.78 -23.18 1.56
N ALA A 62 1.08 -22.13 0.78
CA ALA A 62 1.41 -20.83 1.34
C ALA A 62 0.20 -20.28 2.13
N PRO A 63 0.42 -19.68 3.32
CA PRO A 63 -0.65 -19.04 4.06
C PRO A 63 -1.16 -17.81 3.30
N GLU A 64 -2.47 -17.63 3.28
CA GLU A 64 -3.07 -16.39 2.82
C GLU A 64 -2.87 -15.29 3.88
N VAL A 65 -2.58 -14.07 3.43
CA VAL A 65 -2.28 -12.94 4.31
C VAL A 65 -3.33 -11.87 4.15
N MET A 66 -3.88 -11.42 5.28
CA MET A 66 -4.87 -10.35 5.34
C MET A 66 -4.21 -9.01 5.67
N GLY A 67 -4.28 -8.06 4.74
CA GLY A 67 -3.95 -6.66 4.98
C GLY A 67 -5.06 -5.96 5.74
N VAL A 68 -4.85 -5.70 7.03
CA VAL A 68 -5.84 -4.99 7.85
C VAL A 68 -5.73 -3.48 7.63
N VAL A 69 -6.80 -2.87 7.12
CA VAL A 69 -6.88 -1.44 6.73
C VAL A 69 -8.00 -0.68 7.45
N LYS A 70 -8.36 -1.15 8.66
CA LYS A 70 -9.33 -0.46 9.53
C LYS A 70 -8.91 0.97 9.87
N ALA A 71 -9.87 1.79 10.31
CA ALA A 71 -9.66 3.18 10.70
C ALA A 71 -9.00 3.99 9.58
N ASP A 72 -9.54 3.88 8.35
CA ASP A 72 -9.00 4.53 7.16
C ASP A 72 -7.52 4.17 6.90
N GLY A 73 -7.17 2.88 6.95
CA GLY A 73 -5.80 2.41 6.83
C GLY A 73 -4.91 2.86 8.00
N TYR A 74 -5.41 2.82 9.24
CA TYR A 74 -4.73 3.35 10.43
C TYR A 74 -4.39 4.85 10.31
N GLY A 75 -5.21 5.62 9.59
CA GLY A 75 -4.98 7.03 9.30
C GLY A 75 -4.02 7.30 8.13
N HIS A 76 -3.53 6.26 7.45
CA HIS A 76 -2.69 6.40 6.26
C HIS A 76 -3.52 6.58 4.96
N GLY A 77 -4.84 6.44 5.04
CA GLY A 77 -5.79 6.48 3.93
C GLY A 77 -6.22 5.07 3.49
N LEU A 78 -7.52 4.80 3.46
CA LEU A 78 -8.12 3.49 3.23
C LEU A 78 -7.69 2.85 1.90
N VAL A 79 -8.08 3.46 0.78
CA VAL A 79 -7.82 2.95 -0.57
C VAL A 79 -6.32 2.82 -0.89
N PRO A 80 -5.48 3.85 -0.69
CA PRO A 80 -4.06 3.73 -1.02
C PRO A 80 -3.34 2.68 -0.16
N SER A 81 -3.69 2.54 1.12
CA SER A 81 -3.12 1.50 1.99
C SER A 81 -3.56 0.10 1.58
N ALA A 82 -4.83 -0.07 1.20
CA ALA A 82 -5.35 -1.34 0.69
C ALA A 82 -4.62 -1.78 -0.59
N LEU A 83 -4.46 -0.88 -1.56
CA LEU A 83 -3.72 -1.16 -2.79
C LEU A 83 -2.25 -1.49 -2.51
N ALA A 84 -1.61 -0.78 -1.57
CA ALA A 84 -0.24 -1.07 -1.18
C ALA A 84 -0.10 -2.46 -0.53
N ALA A 85 -1.04 -2.84 0.34
CA ALA A 85 -1.07 -4.17 0.95
C ALA A 85 -1.23 -5.28 -0.11
N LEU A 86 -2.19 -5.12 -1.04
CA LEU A 86 -2.40 -6.07 -2.14
C LEU A 86 -1.16 -6.17 -3.05
N ALA A 87 -0.54 -5.03 -3.40
CA ALA A 87 0.71 -5.01 -4.18
C ALA A 87 1.91 -5.62 -3.42
N GLY A 88 1.81 -5.71 -2.08
CA GLY A 88 2.76 -6.40 -1.23
C GLY A 88 2.51 -7.91 -1.11
N GLY A 89 1.42 -8.42 -1.67
CA GLY A 89 1.10 -9.85 -1.67
C GLY A 89 0.03 -10.27 -0.66
N ALA A 90 -0.62 -9.33 0.03
CA ALA A 90 -1.84 -9.67 0.75
C ALA A 90 -2.90 -10.17 -0.25
N THR A 91 -3.59 -11.25 0.12
CA THR A 91 -4.67 -11.85 -0.68
C THR A 91 -6.05 -11.51 -0.14
N TRP A 92 -6.11 -10.99 1.09
CA TRP A 92 -7.35 -10.51 1.72
C TRP A 92 -7.17 -9.12 2.28
N LEU A 93 -8.29 -8.42 2.47
CA LEU A 93 -8.35 -7.15 3.18
C LEU A 93 -9.28 -7.24 4.38
N GLY A 94 -8.85 -6.69 5.53
CA GLY A 94 -9.63 -6.64 6.76
C GLY A 94 -10.00 -5.20 7.13
N THR A 95 -11.28 -4.89 7.24
CA THR A 95 -11.80 -3.61 7.76
C THR A 95 -12.48 -3.79 9.11
N ALA A 96 -12.63 -2.71 9.89
CA ALA A 96 -13.36 -2.79 11.16
C ALA A 96 -14.86 -2.54 10.98
N GLN A 97 -15.25 -1.70 10.01
CA GLN A 97 -16.64 -1.28 9.85
C GLN A 97 -17.14 -1.50 8.40
N PRO A 98 -18.43 -1.83 8.20
CA PRO A 98 -18.97 -2.13 6.87
C PRO A 98 -18.79 -1.00 5.84
N TYR A 99 -18.85 0.27 6.27
CA TYR A 99 -18.68 1.39 5.34
C TYR A 99 -17.27 1.44 4.75
N GLU A 100 -16.24 0.96 5.46
CA GLU A 100 -14.89 0.88 4.93
C GLU A 100 -14.83 -0.17 3.82
N ALA A 101 -15.42 -1.35 4.06
CA ALA A 101 -15.52 -2.40 3.04
C ALA A 101 -16.30 -1.93 1.81
N LEU A 102 -17.44 -1.25 1.98
CA LEU A 102 -18.22 -0.70 0.88
C LEU A 102 -17.44 0.36 0.10
N ARG A 103 -16.63 1.19 0.76
CA ARG A 103 -15.75 2.16 0.07
C ARG A 103 -14.65 1.47 -0.74
N LEU A 104 -14.09 0.36 -0.26
CA LEU A 104 -13.13 -0.43 -1.01
C LEU A 104 -13.76 -1.05 -2.27
N ARG A 105 -14.97 -1.62 -2.14
CA ARG A 105 -15.72 -2.18 -3.28
C ARG A 105 -16.10 -1.08 -4.29
N ALA A 106 -16.55 0.08 -3.82
CA ALA A 106 -16.82 1.23 -4.68
C ALA A 106 -15.57 1.75 -5.42
N ALA A 107 -14.38 1.50 -4.88
CA ALA A 107 -13.10 1.81 -5.53
C ALA A 107 -12.63 0.71 -6.50
N GLY A 108 -13.44 -0.32 -6.76
CA GLY A 108 -13.14 -1.42 -7.68
C GLY A 108 -12.15 -2.45 -7.12
N ILE A 109 -11.96 -2.50 -5.80
CA ILE A 109 -11.13 -3.51 -5.16
C ILE A 109 -12.03 -4.71 -4.84
N ASP A 110 -11.86 -5.82 -5.56
CA ASP A 110 -12.69 -7.03 -5.46
C ASP A 110 -11.98 -8.24 -4.83
N SER A 111 -10.70 -8.07 -4.46
CA SER A 111 -9.96 -9.01 -3.60
C SER A 111 -10.69 -9.28 -2.29
#